data_AF-A0A6I1ZTH4-F1
#
_entry.id   AF-A0A6I1ZTH4-F1
#
_cell.length_a   1.000
_cell.length_b   1.000
_cell.length_c   1.000
_cell.angle_alpha   90.00
_cell.angle_beta   90.00
_cell.angle_gamma   90.00
#
_symmetry.space_group_name_H-M   'P 1'
#
loop_
_entity.id
_entity.type
_entity.pdbx_description
1 polymer ?
#
loop_
_entity_poly.entity_id
_entity_poly.type
_entity_poly.pdbx_seq_one_letter_code
_entity_poly.pdbx_strand_id
1 'polypeptide(L)' 'MPVKVVTDSVADLPSQVVEELGITVIPLNVRFGEKVYRDGIDLTTERFYQELTSSKVMPVTSAPPMR' A
#
# COMPACT_ATOMS: atom_id res chain seq x y z
N MET A 1 15.75 4.59 -25.98
CA MET A 1 14.67 3.91 -25.26
C MET A 1 14.53 4.53 -23.88
N PRO A 2 13.34 4.99 -23.46
CA PRO A 2 13.13 5.40 -22.08
C PRO A 2 13.00 4.17 -21.18
N VAL A 3 13.68 4.17 -20.03
CA VAL A 3 13.49 3.22 -18.94
C VAL A 3 12.60 3.86 -17.89
N LYS A 4 11.72 3.07 -17.26
CA LYS A 4 10.86 3.49 -16.16
C LYS A 4 11.07 2.56 -14.96
N VAL A 5 11.03 3.14 -13.77
CA VAL A 5 11.11 2.41 -12.50
C VAL A 5 9.72 2.35 -11.89
N VAL A 6 9.28 1.12 -11.59
CA VAL A 6 8.01 0.84 -10.94
C VAL A 6 8.30 -0.07 -9.76
N THR A 7 7.67 0.20 -8.63
CA THR A 7 7.75 -0.61 -7.41
C THR A 7 6.37 -0.76 -6.78
N ASP A 8 6.25 -1.60 -5.77
CA ASP A 8 5.05 -1.70 -4.95
C ASP A 8 5.16 -0.90 -3.63
N SER A 9 4.07 -0.80 -2.88
CA SER A 9 4.01 -0.02 -1.63
C SER A 9 4.90 -0.56 -0.51
N VAL A 10 5.28 -1.84 -0.53
CA VAL A 10 6.10 -2.47 0.54
C VAL A 10 7.57 -2.01 0.45
N ALA A 11 7.95 -1.33 -0.63
CA ALA A 11 9.24 -0.66 -0.70
C ALA A 11 9.40 0.48 0.32
N ASP A 12 8.30 0.96 0.94
CA ASP A 12 8.27 1.96 2.01
C ASP A 12 9.12 3.21 1.68
N LEU A 13 9.14 3.60 0.41
CA LEU A 13 9.91 4.76 -0.05
C LEU A 13 9.27 6.07 0.46
N PRO A 14 10.07 7.03 0.97
CA PRO A 14 9.57 8.36 1.28
C PRO A 14 8.94 9.01 0.04
N SER A 15 7.83 9.72 0.22
CA SER A 15 7.10 10.36 -0.90
C SER A 15 7.97 11.32 -1.69
N GLN A 16 8.90 12.01 -1.02
CA GLN A 16 9.84 12.93 -1.67
C GLN A 16 10.75 12.20 -2.67
N VAL A 17 11.22 10.99 -2.33
CA VAL A 17 12.07 10.18 -3.21
C VAL A 17 11.28 9.69 -4.43
N VAL A 18 10.03 9.28 -4.20
CA VAL A 18 9.11 8.84 -5.27
C VAL A 18 8.89 9.97 -6.28
N GLU A 19 8.60 11.18 -5.78
CA GLU A 19 8.38 12.37 -6.60
C GLU A 19 9.64 12.82 -7.34
N GLU A 20 10.78 12.95 -6.64
CA GLU A 20 12.05 13.42 -7.21
C GLU A 20 12.54 12.51 -8.34
N LEU A 21 12.43 11.20 -8.17
CA LEU A 21 12.92 10.20 -9.14
C LEU A 21 11.85 9.77 -10.16
N GLY A 22 10.62 10.25 -10.02
CA GLY A 22 9.51 9.88 -10.90
C GLY A 22 9.19 8.38 -10.87
N ILE A 23 9.28 7.76 -9.69
CA ILE A 23 9.00 6.33 -9.48
C ILE A 23 7.49 6.13 -9.45
N THR A 24 6.99 5.12 -10.14
CA THR A 24 5.58 4.72 -10.01
C THR A 24 5.45 3.68 -8.90
N VAL A 25 4.58 3.94 -7.92
CA VAL A 25 4.30 3.01 -6.81
C VAL A 25 2.91 2.40 -7.02
N ILE A 26 2.83 1.07 -7.04
CA ILE A 26 1.57 0.33 -7.12
C ILE A 26 1.19 -0.15 -5.72
N PRO A 27 0.05 0.30 -5.14
CA PRO A 27 -0.30 -0.06 -3.78
C PRO A 27 -0.76 -1.51 -3.67
N LEU A 28 -0.35 -2.19 -2.60
CA LEU A 28 -0.95 -3.46 -2.21
C LEU A 28 -2.32 -3.26 -1.58
N ASN A 29 -3.07 -4.36 -1.46
CA ASN A 29 -4.34 -4.38 -0.75
C ASN A 29 -4.16 -4.97 0.65
N VAL A 30 -4.65 -4.26 1.66
CA VAL A 30 -4.83 -4.75 3.04
C VAL A 30 -6.31 -4.99 3.27
N ARG A 31 -6.67 -6.20 3.73
CA ARG A 31 -8.05 -6.59 3.94
C ARG A 31 -8.32 -6.99 5.39
N PHE A 32 -9.33 -6.37 5.98
CA PHE A 32 -9.91 -6.73 7.28
C PHE A 32 -11.35 -7.25 7.05
N GLY A 33 -11.53 -8.58 7.09
CA GLY A 33 -12.80 -9.21 6.74
C GLY A 33 -13.20 -8.89 5.29
N GLU A 34 -14.34 -8.20 5.11
CA GLU A 34 -14.83 -7.76 3.79
C GLU A 34 -14.29 -6.38 3.35
N LYS A 35 -13.67 -5.62 4.26
CA LYS A 35 -13.15 -4.28 3.94
C LYS A 35 -11.75 -4.40 3.33
N VAL A 36 -11.57 -3.82 2.14
CA VAL A 36 -10.28 -3.76 1.43
C VAL A 36 -9.81 -2.32 1.36
N TYR A 37 -8.52 -2.11 1.64
CA TYR A 37 -7.86 -0.82 1.58
C TYR A 37 -6.63 -0.91 0.69
N ARG A 38 -6.33 0.14 -0.08
CA ARG A 38 -5.02 0.31 -0.73
C ARG A 38 -4.03 0.91 0.25
N ASP A 39 -2.92 0.22 0.43
CA ASP A 39 -1.84 0.60 1.33
C ASP A 39 -1.23 1.97 0.93
N GLY A 40 -1.03 2.84 1.92
CA GLY A 40 -0.55 4.22 1.72
C GLY A 40 -1.52 5.17 1.01
N ILE A 41 -2.67 4.70 0.51
CA ILE A 41 -3.69 5.50 -0.19
C ILE A 41 -4.96 5.63 0.64
N ASP A 42 -5.60 4.50 0.95
CA ASP A 42 -6.85 4.46 1.73
C ASP A 42 -6.58 4.20 3.22
N LEU A 43 -5.40 3.65 3.53
CA LEU A 43 -4.99 3.22 4.87
C LEU A 43 -3.59 3.77 5.19
N THR A 44 -3.52 4.69 6.15
CA THR A 44 -2.25 5.13 6.72
C THR A 44 -1.75 4.13 7.76
N THR A 45 -0.47 4.20 8.10
CA THR A 45 0.16 3.40 9.14
C THR A 45 -0.57 3.53 10.48
N GLU A 46 -0.91 4.75 10.89
CA GLU A 46 -1.62 5.01 12.15
C GLU A 46 -3.00 4.37 12.13
N ARG A 47 -3.74 4.53 11.02
CA ARG A 47 -5.06 3.94 10.85
C ARG A 47 -5.00 2.41 10.81
N PHE A 48 -3.96 1.82 10.22
CA PHE A 48 -3.74 0.38 10.23
C PHE A 48 -3.61 -0.14 11.67
N TYR A 49 -2.77 0.47 12.51
CA TYR A 49 -2.61 0.02 13.89
C TYR A 49 -3.86 0.24 14.75
N GLN A 50 -4.63 1.29 14.47
CA GLN A 50 -5.96 1.49 15.10
C GLN A 50 -6.95 0.39 14.70
N GLU A 51 -7.06 0.05 13.41
CA GLU A 51 -7.93 -1.04 12.95
C GLU A 51 -7.43 -2.41 13.48
N LEU A 52 -6.11 -2.61 13.56
CA LEU A 52 -5.50 -3.84 14.05
C LEU A 52 -5.86 -4.13 15.52
N THR A 53 -5.92 -3.09 16.36
CA THR A 53 -6.24 -3.22 17.79
C THR A 53 -7.75 -3.31 18.05
N SER A 54 -8.58 -2.77 17.15
CA SER A 54 -10.03 -2.74 17.31
C SER A 54 -10.78 -3.86 16.56
N SER A 55 -10.19 -4.40 15.50
CA SER A 55 -10.77 -5.46 14.68
C SER A 55 -10.70 -6.81 15.40
N LYS A 56 -11.78 -7.60 15.28
CA LYS A 56 -11.81 -9.01 15.71
C LYS A 56 -11.19 -9.95 14.67
N VAL A 57 -10.94 -9.45 13.46
CA VAL A 57 -10.41 -10.22 12.33
C VAL A 57 -9.01 -9.70 12.01
N MET A 58 -8.04 -10.61 11.95
CA MET A 58 -6.68 -10.28 11.56
C MET A 58 -6.62 -9.84 10.10
N PRO A 59 -5.79 -8.85 9.75
CA PRO A 59 -5.63 -8.44 8.38
C PRO A 59 -4.94 -9.52 7.55
N VAL A 60 -5.27 -9.56 6.27
CA VAL A 60 -4.51 -10.30 5.26
C VAL A 60 -4.13 -9.36 4.12
N THR A 61 -3.01 -9.63 3.47
CA THR A 61 -2.54 -8.86 2.32
C THR A 61 -2.78 -9.60 1.02
N SER A 62 -2.86 -8.84 -0.07
CA SER A 62 -2.83 -9.40 -1.42
C SER A 62 -2.10 -8.45 -2.36
N ALA A 63 -1.46 -9.02 -3.38
CA ALA A 63 -0.86 -8.24 -4.45
C ALA A 63 -1.93 -7.36 -5.14
N PRO A 64 -1.54 -6.22 -5.74
CA PRO A 64 -2.43 -5.48 -6.61
C PRO A 64 -2.99 -6.39 -7.71
N PRO A 65 -4.25 -6.19 -8.14
CA PRO A 65 -4.83 -6.98 -9.21
C PRO A 65 -4.00 -6.82 -10.49
N MET A 66 -3.66 -7.94 -11.13
CA MET A 66 -3.04 -7.93 -12.45
C MET A 66 -4.09 -7.63 -13.52
N ARG A 67 -4.46 -6.37 -13.71
CA ARG A 67 -5.23 -5.90 -14.88
C ARG A 67 -4.82 -4.51 -15.30
#